data_AF-A0A5C4RLH9-F1
#
_entry.id   AF-A0A5C4RLH9-F1
#
_cell.length_a   1.000
_cell.length_b   1.000
_cell.length_c   1.000
_cell.angle_alpha   90.00
_cell.angle_beta   90.00
_cell.angle_gamma   90.00
#
_symmetry.space_group_name_H-M   'P 1'
#
loop_
_entity.id
_entity.type
_entity.pdbx_description
1 polymer ?
#
loop_
_entity_poly.entity_id
_entity_poly.type
_entity_poly.pdbx_seq_one_letter_code
_entity_poly.pdbx_strand_id
1 'polypeptide(L)'
;MNLIDLRKLILNSEFTFKELIKIKRNFIMLYKDEPDIYDKYQSKTDCFCHYLLFIAEEVAIPLIYSTLINLFIISGMFFSGKAYGIPLMIFVYLSITISALFYFSYSVNCNFITGSKLATFYIRFKIKNKFNH
;
A
#
# COMPACT_ATOMS: atom_id res chain seq x y z
N MET A 1 -6.58 1.33 17.24
CA MET A 1 -7.11 -0.02 16.99
C MET A 1 -6.26 -1.06 17.72
N ASN A 2 -6.88 -2.11 18.28
CA ASN A 2 -6.18 -3.09 19.12
C ASN A 2 -5.45 -4.13 18.25
N LEU A 3 -4.40 -4.78 18.77
CA LEU A 3 -3.53 -5.65 17.98
C LEU A 3 -4.25 -6.91 17.44
N ILE A 4 -5.22 -7.38 18.22
CA ILE A 4 -6.16 -8.44 17.84
C ILE A 4 -6.95 -8.04 16.59
N ASP A 5 -7.32 -6.77 16.45
CA ASP A 5 -8.08 -6.28 15.31
C ASP A 5 -7.21 -6.24 14.06
N LEU A 6 -5.92 -5.86 14.19
CA LEU A 6 -4.97 -5.89 13.08
C LEU A 6 -4.72 -7.33 12.60
N ARG A 7 -4.57 -8.28 13.53
CA ARG A 7 -4.41 -9.69 13.21
C ARG A 7 -5.66 -10.28 12.55
N LYS A 8 -6.86 -9.91 13.03
CA LYS A 8 -8.14 -10.23 12.36
C LYS A 8 -8.21 -9.60 10.98
N LEU A 9 -7.67 -8.40 10.79
CA LEU A 9 -7.67 -7.71 9.50
C LEU A 9 -6.73 -8.40 8.50
N ILE A 10 -5.59 -8.91 8.97
CA ILE A 10 -4.70 -9.75 8.15
C ILE A 10 -5.38 -11.09 7.82
N LEU A 11 -6.06 -11.72 8.78
CA LEU A 11 -6.83 -12.95 8.52
C LEU A 11 -8.00 -12.73 7.56
N ASN A 12 -8.65 -11.57 7.62
CA ASN A 12 -9.73 -11.17 6.73
C ASN A 12 -9.22 -10.50 5.44
N SER A 13 -7.92 -10.34 5.28
CA SER A 13 -7.34 -9.81 4.05
C SER A 13 -7.18 -10.93 3.03
N GLU A 14 -7.20 -10.59 1.75
CA GLU A 14 -7.08 -11.54 0.64
C GLU A 14 -5.62 -12.02 0.43
N PHE A 15 -4.78 -11.92 1.47
CA PHE A 15 -3.43 -12.47 1.43
C PHE A 15 -3.45 -13.98 1.56
N THR A 16 -2.71 -14.65 0.68
CA THR A 16 -2.43 -16.07 0.81
C THR A 16 -1.34 -16.30 1.86
N PHE A 17 -1.35 -17.48 2.48
CA PHE A 17 -0.33 -17.87 3.45
C PHE A 17 1.10 -17.81 2.85
N LYS A 18 1.26 -18.18 1.57
CA LYS A 18 2.54 -18.10 0.86
C LYS A 18 3.04 -16.66 0.70
N GLU A 19 2.15 -15.71 0.42
CA GLU A 19 2.48 -14.28 0.34
C GLU A 19 2.96 -13.76 1.70
N LEU A 20 2.24 -14.08 2.79
CA LEU A 20 2.62 -13.67 4.14
C LEU A 20 3.98 -14.24 4.57
N ILE A 21 4.27 -15.50 4.23
CA ILE A 21 5.60 -16.09 4.49
C ILE A 21 6.69 -15.37 3.71
N LYS A 22 6.45 -15.02 2.44
CA LYS A 22 7.44 -14.31 1.62
C LYS A 22 7.75 -12.93 2.19
N ILE A 23 6.73 -12.18 2.60
CA ILE A 23 6.90 -10.87 3.27
C ILE A 23 7.65 -11.03 4.59
N LYS A 24 7.32 -12.07 5.37
CA LYS A 24 8.00 -12.38 6.64
C LYS A 24 9.48 -12.75 6.43
N ARG A 25 9.82 -13.45 5.34
CA ARG A 25 11.21 -13.73 4.99
C ARG A 25 11.97 -12.47 4.60
N ASN A 26 11.37 -11.57 3.83
CA ASN A 26 12.00 -10.28 3.51
C ASN A 26 12.24 -9.44 4.76
N PHE A 27 11.28 -9.43 5.69
CA PHE A 27 11.46 -8.80 7.02
C PHE A 27 12.65 -9.39 7.79
N ILE A 28 12.82 -10.72 7.78
CA ILE A 28 13.94 -11.40 8.46
C ILE A 28 15.28 -11.19 7.73
N MET A 29 15.28 -11.00 6.41
CA MET A 29 16.48 -10.65 5.65
C MET A 29 16.93 -9.22 5.97
N LEU A 30 16.00 -8.26 6.00
CA LEU A 30 16.28 -6.89 6.47
C LEU A 30 16.86 -6.86 7.89
N TYR A 31 16.36 -7.72 8.79
CA TYR A 31 16.94 -7.91 10.13
C TYR A 31 18.42 -8.31 10.11
N LYS A 32 18.86 -9.06 9.08
CA LYS A 32 20.27 -9.48 8.95
C LYS A 32 21.16 -8.43 8.28
N ASP A 33 20.61 -7.68 7.32
CA ASP A 33 21.40 -6.78 6.48
C ASP A 33 21.48 -5.35 7.07
N GLU A 34 20.44 -4.87 7.76
CA GLU A 34 20.36 -3.49 8.29
C GLU A 34 19.74 -3.45 9.70
N PRO A 35 20.51 -3.79 10.74
CA PRO A 35 20.01 -3.89 12.12
C PRO A 35 19.50 -2.57 12.71
N ASP A 36 20.07 -1.43 12.31
CA ASP A 36 19.69 -0.10 12.81
C ASP A 36 18.24 0.29 12.43
N ILE A 37 17.79 -0.12 11.24
CA ILE A 37 16.42 0.10 10.79
C ILE A 37 15.46 -0.80 11.57
N TYR A 38 15.90 -2.01 11.93
CA TYR A 38 15.12 -2.96 12.70
C TYR A 38 14.88 -2.50 14.16
N ASP A 39 15.91 -1.96 14.82
CA ASP A 39 15.81 -1.47 16.20
C ASP A 39 14.72 -0.40 16.37
N LYS A 40 14.49 0.42 15.33
CA LYS A 40 13.39 1.39 15.28
C LYS A 40 12.00 0.74 15.42
N TYR A 41 11.84 -0.51 15.00
CA TYR A 41 10.58 -1.26 15.02
C TYR A 41 10.52 -2.35 16.11
N GLN A 42 11.64 -2.65 16.79
CA GLN A 42 11.79 -3.74 17.77
C GLN A 42 11.12 -3.48 19.13
N SER A 43 10.88 -2.22 19.53
CA SER A 43 10.35 -1.89 20.87
C SER A 43 8.91 -2.35 21.15
N LYS A 44 8.25 -3.05 20.21
CA LYS A 44 6.89 -3.55 20.35
C LYS A 44 6.84 -5.05 20.06
N THR A 45 6.09 -5.77 20.88
CA THR A 45 5.86 -7.23 20.86
C THR A 45 5.38 -7.82 19.51
N ASP A 46 5.16 -7.01 18.48
CA ASP A 46 4.60 -7.39 17.17
C ASP A 46 5.24 -6.65 15.97
N CYS A 47 6.58 -6.68 15.89
CA CYS A 47 7.39 -6.01 14.86
C CYS A 47 6.97 -6.35 13.40
N PHE A 48 6.55 -7.60 13.12
CA PHE A 48 6.09 -8.00 11.79
C PHE A 48 4.80 -7.28 11.35
N CYS A 49 3.85 -7.07 12.27
CA CYS A 49 2.59 -6.40 11.94
C CYS A 49 2.82 -4.91 11.66
N HIS A 50 3.73 -4.28 12.41
CA HIS A 50 4.15 -2.90 12.16
C HIS A 50 4.90 -2.76 10.84
N TYR A 51 5.80 -3.69 10.53
CA TYR A 51 6.48 -3.73 9.25
C TYR A 51 5.51 -3.89 8.08
N LEU A 52 4.52 -4.78 8.20
CA LEU A 52 3.50 -4.98 7.16
C LEU A 52 2.67 -3.72 6.93
N LEU A 53 2.31 -2.99 7.99
CA LEU A 53 1.64 -1.69 7.87
C LEU A 53 2.53 -0.64 7.21
N PHE A 54 3.80 -0.56 7.59
CA PHE A 54 4.77 0.38 7.03
C PHE A 54 4.92 0.20 5.52
N ILE A 55 5.13 -1.04 5.06
CA ILE A 55 5.24 -1.26 3.62
C ILE A 55 3.91 -1.00 2.90
N ALA A 56 2.80 -1.38 3.53
CA ALA A 56 1.48 -1.12 2.96
C ALA A 56 1.21 0.39 2.81
N GLU A 57 1.73 1.20 3.73
CA GLU A 57 1.69 2.66 3.69
C GLU A 57 2.54 3.23 2.55
N GLU A 58 3.79 2.79 2.43
CA GLU A 58 4.71 3.19 1.34
C GLU A 58 4.12 2.93 -0.04
N VAL A 59 3.42 1.79 -0.22
CA VAL A 59 2.76 1.47 -1.49
C VAL A 59 1.47 2.28 -1.68
N ALA A 60 0.67 2.45 -0.63
CA ALA A 60 -0.65 3.06 -0.75
C ALA A 60 -0.60 4.59 -0.91
N ILE A 61 0.30 5.27 -0.21
CA ILE A 61 0.35 6.74 -0.17
C ILE A 61 0.48 7.36 -1.58
N PRO A 62 1.47 6.96 -2.41
CA PRO A 62 1.63 7.51 -3.75
C PRO A 62 0.42 7.27 -4.63
N LEU A 63 -0.23 6.10 -4.49
CA LEU A 63 -1.44 5.75 -5.21
C LEU A 63 -2.62 6.65 -4.80
N ILE A 64 -2.81 6.86 -3.50
CA ILE A 64 -3.89 7.72 -2.97
C ILE A 64 -3.71 9.16 -3.48
N TYR A 65 -2.51 9.73 -3.36
CA TYR A 65 -2.25 11.09 -3.82
C TYR A 65 -2.38 11.23 -5.34
N SER A 66 -1.83 10.28 -6.11
CA SER A 66 -1.98 10.24 -7.56
C SER A 66 -3.45 10.17 -7.99
N THR A 67 -4.26 9.36 -7.30
CA THR A 67 -5.70 9.25 -7.55
C THR A 67 -6.41 10.57 -7.29
N LEU A 68 -6.13 11.22 -6.15
CA LEU A 68 -6.75 12.51 -5.79
C LEU A 68 -6.42 13.61 -6.80
N ILE A 69 -5.15 13.70 -7.21
CA ILE A 69 -4.70 14.69 -8.20
C ILE A 69 -5.40 14.45 -9.55
N ASN A 70 -5.46 13.21 -10.01
CA ASN A 70 -6.11 12.89 -11.29
C ASN A 70 -7.62 13.15 -11.24
N LEU A 71 -8.30 12.84 -10.14
CA LEU A 71 -9.71 13.18 -9.96
C LEU A 71 -9.95 14.69 -10.01
N PHE A 72 -9.07 15.47 -9.37
CA PHE A 72 -9.14 16.93 -9.40
C PHE A 72 -9.00 17.47 -10.83
N ILE A 73 -8.01 16.97 -11.58
CA ILE A 73 -7.78 17.38 -12.98
C ILE A 73 -8.97 16.98 -13.86
N ILE A 74 -9.43 15.74 -13.79
CA ILE A 74 -10.57 15.24 -14.58
C ILE A 74 -11.84 16.05 -14.28
N SER A 75 -12.09 16.37 -13.01
CA SER A 75 -13.22 17.23 -12.61
C SER A 75 -13.10 18.62 -13.24
N GLY A 76 -11.93 19.25 -13.17
CA GLY A 76 -11.69 20.54 -13.82
C GLY A 76 -11.86 20.49 -15.34
N MET A 77 -11.45 19.40 -15.99
CA MET A 77 -11.63 19.20 -17.44
C MET A 77 -13.10 19.02 -17.82
N PHE A 78 -13.87 18.34 -16.98
CA PHE A 78 -15.32 18.18 -17.17
C PHE A 78 -16.04 19.53 -17.10
N PHE A 79 -15.76 20.35 -16.06
CA PHE A 79 -16.40 21.66 -15.90
C PHE A 79 -15.91 22.72 -16.89
N SER A 80 -14.71 22.59 -17.44
CA SER A 80 -14.15 23.52 -18.43
C SER A 80 -14.52 23.18 -19.89
N GLY A 81 -15.37 22.18 -20.12
CA GLY A 81 -15.77 21.75 -21.47
C GLY A 81 -14.67 21.03 -22.25
N LYS A 82 -13.55 20.67 -21.62
CA LYS A 82 -12.41 19.95 -22.21
C LYS A 82 -12.51 18.43 -22.03
N ALA A 83 -13.74 17.90 -22.13
CA ALA A 83 -14.03 16.50 -21.85
C ALA A 83 -13.26 15.51 -22.75
N TYR A 84 -12.88 15.95 -23.96
CA TYR A 84 -12.08 15.15 -24.90
C TYR A 84 -10.69 14.75 -24.37
N GLY A 85 -10.14 15.48 -23.39
CA GLY A 85 -8.85 15.15 -22.78
C GLY A 85 -8.95 14.20 -21.58
N ILE A 86 -10.17 13.88 -21.12
CA ILE A 86 -10.39 12.93 -20.01
C ILE A 86 -9.81 11.54 -20.33
N PRO A 87 -10.03 10.95 -21.53
CA PRO A 87 -9.41 9.67 -21.89
C PRO A 87 -7.88 9.69 -21.82
N LEU A 88 -7.26 10.79 -22.25
CA LEU A 88 -5.80 10.96 -22.19
C LEU A 88 -5.30 10.99 -20.74
N MET A 89 -5.97 11.75 -19.86
CA MET A 89 -5.61 11.81 -18.44
C MET A 89 -5.78 10.46 -17.75
N ILE A 90 -6.84 9.73 -18.06
CA ILE A 90 -7.04 8.36 -17.54
C ILE A 90 -5.90 7.45 -17.99
N PHE A 91 -5.49 7.53 -19.26
CA PHE A 91 -4.36 6.74 -19.78
C PHE A 91 -3.05 7.07 -19.04
N VAL A 92 -2.72 8.36 -18.89
CA VAL A 92 -1.52 8.80 -18.15
C VAL A 92 -1.55 8.31 -16.70
N TYR A 93 -2.69 8.43 -16.03
CA TYR A 93 -2.87 7.92 -14.67
C TYR A 93 -2.62 6.41 -14.57
N LEU A 94 -3.18 5.62 -15.50
CA LEU A 94 -2.97 4.18 -15.54
C LEU A 94 -1.49 3.83 -15.75
N SER A 95 -0.81 4.50 -16.67
CA SER A 95 0.63 4.28 -16.91
C SER A 95 1.46 4.57 -15.66
N ILE A 96 1.24 5.72 -15.00
CA ILE A 96 1.95 6.10 -13.77
C ILE A 96 1.68 5.09 -12.65
N THR A 97 0.42 4.67 -12.50
CA THR A 97 0.01 3.71 -11.47
C THR A 97 0.67 2.35 -11.69
N ILE A 98 0.71 1.86 -12.92
CA ILE A 98 1.38 0.62 -13.28
C ILE A 98 2.88 0.73 -13.00
N SER A 99 3.54 1.80 -13.45
CA SER A 99 4.97 2.03 -13.20
C SER A 99 5.31 2.09 -11.71
N ALA A 100 4.51 2.80 -10.91
CA ALA A 100 4.68 2.86 -9.46
C ALA A 100 4.55 1.48 -8.81
N LEU A 101 3.51 0.72 -9.17
CA LEU A 101 3.32 -0.64 -8.67
C LEU A 101 4.46 -1.59 -9.07
N PHE A 102 5.01 -1.45 -10.28
CA PHE A 102 6.20 -2.21 -10.72
C PHE A 102 7.44 -1.83 -9.90
N TYR A 103 7.67 -0.53 -9.69
CA TYR A 103 8.77 -0.04 -8.88
C TYR A 103 8.69 -0.58 -7.43
N PHE A 104 7.52 -0.49 -6.80
CA PHE A 104 7.32 -1.02 -5.44
C PHE A 104 7.43 -2.54 -5.38
N SER A 105 6.94 -3.25 -6.39
CA SER A 105 7.09 -4.70 -6.50
C SER A 105 8.57 -5.09 -6.49
N TYR A 106 9.39 -4.36 -7.25
CA TYR A 106 10.83 -4.55 -7.28
C TYR A 106 11.49 -4.21 -5.93
N SER A 107 11.20 -3.02 -5.38
CA SER A 107 11.80 -2.54 -4.13
C SER A 107 11.49 -3.42 -2.91
N VAL A 108 10.27 -3.95 -2.82
CA VAL A 108 9.81 -4.80 -1.70
C VAL A 108 10.00 -6.29 -2.02
N ASN A 109 10.51 -6.60 -3.21
CA ASN A 109 10.68 -7.97 -3.72
C ASN A 109 9.37 -8.78 -3.67
N CYS A 110 8.25 -8.09 -3.89
CA CYS A 110 6.89 -8.59 -3.86
C CYS A 110 6.30 -8.60 -5.27
N ASN A 111 5.31 -9.47 -5.54
CA ASN A 111 4.68 -9.49 -6.85
C ASN A 111 3.71 -8.29 -6.98
N PHE A 112 3.44 -7.86 -8.21
CA PHE A 112 2.46 -6.80 -8.53
C PHE A 112 1.11 -6.99 -7.83
N ILE A 113 0.61 -8.23 -7.83
CA ILE A 113 -0.65 -8.61 -7.18
C ILE A 113 -0.57 -8.37 -5.67
N THR A 114 0.55 -8.72 -5.04
CA THR A 114 0.77 -8.54 -3.60
C THR A 114 0.88 -7.07 -3.23
N GLY A 115 1.50 -6.24 -4.08
CA GLY A 115 1.54 -4.77 -3.90
C GLY A 115 0.14 -4.15 -3.92
N SER A 116 -0.71 -4.54 -4.89
CA SER A 116 -2.11 -4.08 -4.94
C SER A 116 -2.92 -4.51 -3.71
N LYS A 117 -2.71 -5.75 -3.22
CA LYS A 117 -3.33 -6.23 -1.97
C LYS A 117 -2.85 -5.45 -0.74
N LEU A 118 -1.56 -5.09 -0.67
CA LEU A 118 -1.01 -4.23 0.39
C LEU A 118 -1.66 -2.85 0.39
N ALA A 119 -1.77 -2.21 -0.78
CA ALA A 119 -2.45 -0.92 -0.90
C ALA A 119 -3.92 -1.00 -0.42
N THR A 120 -4.63 -2.03 -0.86
CA THR A 120 -6.02 -2.30 -0.46
C THR A 120 -6.13 -2.55 1.04
N PHE A 121 -5.20 -3.32 1.61
CA PHE A 121 -5.13 -3.58 3.04
C PHE A 121 -4.94 -2.29 3.84
N TYR A 122 -4.02 -1.41 3.43
CA TYR A 122 -3.79 -0.12 4.09
C TYR A 122 -5.02 0.78 4.04
N ILE A 123 -5.69 0.88 2.89
CA ILE A 123 -6.91 1.68 2.74
C ILE A 123 -8.02 1.14 3.66
N ARG A 124 -8.26 -0.18 3.65
CA ARG A 124 -9.23 -0.83 4.55
C ARG A 124 -8.89 -0.59 6.02
N PHE A 125 -7.61 -0.66 6.37
CA PHE A 125 -7.12 -0.37 7.72
C PHE A 125 -7.40 1.08 8.13
N LYS A 126 -7.03 2.07 7.30
CA LYS A 126 -7.29 3.49 7.55
C LYS A 126 -8.78 3.81 7.69
N ILE A 127 -9.62 3.24 6.82
CA ILE A 127 -11.09 3.38 6.89
C ILE A 127 -11.60 2.84 8.23
N LYS A 128 -11.29 1.57 8.57
CA LYS A 128 -11.74 0.98 9.84
C LYS A 128 -11.27 1.75 11.06
N ASN A 129 -10.03 2.21 11.08
CA ASN A 129 -9.52 2.98 12.20
C ASN A 129 -10.17 4.38 12.31
N LYS A 130 -10.70 4.94 11.22
CA LYS A 130 -11.41 6.22 11.22
C LYS A 130 -12.89 6.08 11.62
N PHE A 131 -13.53 4.95 11.30
CA PHE A 131 -14.94 4.68 11.61
C PHE A 131 -15.18 3.91 12.91
N ASN A 132 -14.17 3.29 13.52
CA ASN A 132 -14.25 2.68 14.85
C ASN A 132 -14.00 3.69 15.98
N HIS A 133 -14.48 4.92 15.81
CA HIS A 133 -14.41 5.97 16.82
C HIS A 133 -15.77 6.23 17.44
#